data_AF-A0A1I7DYD5-F1
#
_entry.id   AF-A0A1I7DYD5-F1
#
_cell.length_a   1.000
_cell.length_b   1.000
_cell.length_c   1.000
_cell.angle_alpha   90.00
_cell.angle_beta   90.00
_cell.angle_gamma   90.00
#
_symmetry.space_group_name_H-M   'P 1'
#
loop_
_entity.id
_entity.type
_entity.pdbx_description
1 polymer ?
#
loop_
_entity_poly.entity_id
_entity_poly.type
_entity_poly.pdbx_seq_one_letter_code
_entity_poly.pdbx_strand_id
1 'polypeptide(L)' 'MGSIIKRKRKDGSVAWLSQIAIRRRGKNVLRENRTFELRSTAAAWIEKREKDLAKPGALEKLAVAVM' A
#
# COMPACT_ATOMS: atom_id res chain seq x y z
N MET A 1 -1.74 6.80 -4.95
CA MET A 1 -0.60 7.39 -4.24
C MET A 1 -0.35 6.63 -2.96
N GLY A 2 0.65 5.75 -2.99
CA GLY A 2 1.21 5.16 -1.79
C GLY A 2 2.05 6.19 -1.01
N SER A 3 2.13 6.01 0.30
CA SER A 3 2.94 6.82 1.22
C SER A 3 3.94 5.92 1.93
N ILE A 4 5.18 6.39 2.09
CA ILE A 4 6.22 5.69 2.87
C ILE A 4 6.45 6.47 4.15
N ILE A 5 6.24 5.82 5.29
CA ILE A 5 6.42 6.39 6.62
C ILE A 5 7.66 5.76 7.25
N LYS A 6 8.66 6.58 7.57
CA LYS A 6 9.84 6.16 8.32
C LYS A 6 9.49 6.10 9.81
N ARG A 7 9.69 4.95 10.45
CA ARG A 7 9.49 4.77 11.89
C ARG A 7 10.78 4.23 12.51
N LYS A 8 11.30 4.93 13.52
CA LYS A 8 12.44 4.45 14.31
C LYS A 8 11.90 3.54 15.40
N ARG A 9 12.43 2.31 15.51
CA ARG A 9 12.08 1.37 16.58
C ARG A 9 12.90 1.70 17.83
N LYS A 10 12.43 1.23 18.99
CA LYS A 10 13.14 1.38 20.28
C LYS A 10 14.55 0.77 20.25
N ASP A 11 14.70 -0.29 19.47
CA ASP A 11 15.95 -1.02 19.22
C ASP A 11 16.95 -0.26 18.32
N GLY A 12 16.59 0.92 17.79
CA GLY A 12 17.45 1.72 16.90
C GLY A 12 17.31 1.36 15.42
N SER A 13 16.75 0.18 15.11
CA SER A 13 16.40 -0.21 13.74
C SER A 13 15.33 0.71 13.11
N VAL A 14 15.40 0.85 11.78
CA VAL A 14 14.48 1.69 11.00
C VAL A 14 13.49 0.79 10.28
N ALA A 15 12.20 1.06 10.50
CA ALA A 15 11.11 0.45 9.76
C ALA A 15 10.53 1.45 8.77
N TRP A 16 10.25 0.98 7.56
CA TRP A 16 9.63 1.74 6.49
C TRP A 16 8.25 1.15 6.24
N LEU A 17 7.23 1.88 6.66
CA LEU A 17 5.84 1.49 6.44
C LEU A 17 5.35 2.07 5.12
N SER A 18 5.09 1.20 4.16
CA SER A 18 4.38 1.54 2.93
C SER A 18 2.88 1.44 3.18
N GLN A 19 2.15 2.50 2.90
CA GLN A 19 0.70 2.55 2.99
C GLN A 19 0.11 2.93 1.64
N ILE A 20 -0.88 2.19 1.18
CA ILE A 20 -1.63 2.49 -0.04
C ILE A 20 -3.11 2.59 0.35
N ALA A 21 -3.72 3.72 0.00
CA ALA A 21 -5.15 3.91 0.12
C ALA A 21 -5.69 4.28 -1.26
N ILE A 22 -6.69 3.54 -1.72
CA ILE A 22 -7.41 3.84 -2.95
C ILE A 22 -8.87 4.09 -2.61
N ARG A 23 -9.31 5.30 -2.98
CA ARG A 23 -10.70 5.72 -2.93
C ARG A 23 -11.19 5.88 -4.35
N ARG A 24 -12.31 5.25 -4.69
CA ARG A 24 -12.96 5.37 -6.01
C ARG A 24 -14.44 5.64 -5.80
N ARG A 25 -14.97 6.67 -6.49
CA ARG A 25 -16.37 7.08 -6.40
C ARG A 25 -16.86 7.25 -4.94
N GLY A 26 -16.05 7.91 -4.10
CA GLY A 26 -16.40 8.18 -2.70
C GLY A 26 -16.34 6.97 -1.74
N LYS A 27 -16.09 5.76 -2.23
CA LYS A 27 -15.94 4.56 -1.41
C LYS A 27 -14.45 4.24 -1.18
N ASN A 28 -14.08 3.86 0.05
CA ASN A 28 -12.78 3.25 0.32
C ASN A 28 -12.81 1.85 -0.31
N VAL A 29 -12.10 1.68 -1.42
CA VAL A 29 -12.07 0.40 -2.14
C VAL A 29 -11.02 -0.52 -1.52
N LEU A 30 -9.86 0.04 -1.19
CA LEU A 30 -8.76 -0.74 -0.65
C LEU A 30 -7.87 0.13 0.22
N ARG A 31 -7.45 -0.44 1.35
CA ARG A 31 -6.39 0.10 2.18
C ARG A 31 -5.43 -1.03 2.53
N GLU A 32 -4.19 -0.92 2.08
CA GLU A 32 -3.13 -1.84 2.43
C GLU A 32 -1.99 -1.11 3.12
N ASN A 33 -1.36 -1.79 4.07
CA ASN A 33 -0.14 -1.33 4.68
C ASN A 33 0.83 -2.51 4.81
N ARG A 34 2.11 -2.23 4.60
CA ARG A 34 3.17 -3.22 4.74
C ARG A 34 4.43 -2.56 5.25
N THR A 35 5.07 -3.20 6.21
CA THR A 35 6.31 -2.69 6.82
C THR A 35 7.50 -3.44 6.25
N PHE A 36 8.56 -2.70 5.94
CA PHE A 36 9.82 -3.20 5.42
C PHE A 36 10.99 -2.63 6.23
N GLU A 37 12.14 -3.29 6.16
CA GLU A 37 13.36 -2.81 6.84
C GLU A 37 14.18 -1.86 5.96
N LEU A 38 14.05 -1.97 4.65
CA LEU A 38 14.69 -1.10 3.67
C LEU A 38 13.70 -0.17 2.97
N ARG A 39 14.11 1.09 2.78
CA ARG A 39 13.35 2.09 2.01
C ARG A 39 13.16 1.66 0.56
N SER A 40 14.20 1.08 -0.05
CA SER A 40 14.15 0.64 -1.45
C SER A 40 13.09 -0.46 -1.66
N THR A 41 12.99 -1.40 -0.72
CA THR A 41 11.95 -2.44 -0.75
C THR A 41 10.55 -1.86 -0.55
N ALA A 42 10.41 -0.90 0.36
CA ALA A 42 9.16 -0.17 0.59
C ALA A 42 8.68 0.56 -0.67
N ALA A 43 9.60 1.23 -1.39
CA ALA A 43 9.30 1.94 -2.64
C ALA A 43 8.94 0.97 -3.78
N ALA A 44 9.74 -0.09 -3.98
CA ALA A 44 9.47 -1.10 -5.00
C ALA A 44 8.13 -1.81 -4.77
N TRP A 45 7.76 -2.05 -3.51
CA TRP A 45 6.45 -2.62 -3.19
C TRP A 45 5.31 -1.68 -3.56
N ILE A 46 5.43 -0.37 -3.28
CA ILE A 46 4.41 0.60 -3.66
C ILE A 46 4.26 0.64 -5.17
N GLU A 47 5.35 0.74 -5.92
CA GLU A 47 5.30 0.79 -7.39
C GLU A 47 4.65 -0.47 -7.97
N LYS A 48 5.04 -1.66 -7.48
CA LYS A 48 4.45 -2.93 -7.91
C LYS A 48 2.96 -2.98 -7.60
N ARG A 49 2.54 -2.49 -6.43
CA ARG A 49 1.14 -2.52 -6.01
C ARG A 49 0.31 -1.47 -6.74
N GLU A 50 0.84 -0.28 -6.98
CA GLU A 50 0.19 0.73 -7.82
C GLU A 50 0.02 0.22 -9.26
N LYS A 51 1.02 -0.46 -9.83
CA LYS A 51 0.90 -1.12 -11.14
C LYS A 51 -0.19 -2.20 -11.15
N ASP A 52 -0.28 -3.02 -10.09
CA ASP A 52 -1.29 -4.06 -10.00
C ASP A 52 -2.71 -3.48 -9.86
N LEU A 53 -2.85 -2.39 -9.09
CA LEU A 53 -4.12 -1.70 -8.87
C LEU A 53 -4.53 -0.79 -10.04
N ALA A 54 -3.57 -0.37 -10.87
CA ALA A 54 -3.81 0.36 -12.11
C ALA A 54 -4.39 -0.55 -13.22
N LYS A 55 -4.30 -1.87 -13.08
CA LYS A 55 -4.92 -2.79 -14.03
C LYS A 55 -6.45 -2.63 -14.01
N PRO A 56 -7.09 -2.52 -15.18
CA PRO A 56 -8.54 -2.48 -15.26
C PRO A 56 -9.13 -3.77 -14.65
N GLY A 57 -10.13 -3.63 -13.78
CA GLY A 57 -10.78 -4.74 -13.06
C GLY A 57 -10.15 -5.15 -11.71
N ALA A 58 -8.94 -4.70 -11.37
CA ALA A 58 -8.30 -5.04 -10.08
C ALA A 58 -9.10 -4.50 -8.88
N LEU A 59 -9.63 -3.29 -9.01
CA LEU A 59 -10.48 -2.64 -8.00
C LEU A 59 -11.89 -3.24 -7.93
N GLU A 60 -12.38 -3.81 -9.04
CA GLU A 60 -13.72 -4.40 -9.12
C GLU A 60 -13.74 -5.79 -8.46
N LYS A 61 -12.68 -6.58 -8.62
CA LYS A 61 -12.52 -7.85 -7.89
C LYS A 61 -12.48 -7.67 -6.37
N LEU A 62 -11.91 -6.57 -5.89
CA LEU A 62 -11.81 -6.28 -4.45
C LEU A 62 -13.13 -5.79 -3.85
N ALA A 63 -13.95 -5.08 -4.64
CA ALA A 63 -15.28 -4.65 -4.20
C ALA A 63 -16.28 -5.81 -4.07
N VAL A 64 -16.06 -6.91 -4.80
CA VAL A 64 -16.91 -8.12 -4.77
C VAL A 64 -16.70 -8.99 -3.52
N ALA A 65 -15.60 -8.82 -2.79
CA ALA A 65 -15.31 -9.64 -1.60
C ALA A 65 -16.07 -9.20 -0.32
N VAL A 66 -16.96 -8.21 -0.42
CA VAL A 66 -17.91 -7.82 0.64
C VAL A 66 -19.32 -7.91 0.06
N MET A 67 -19.77 -9.14 -0.18
CA MET A 67 -21.17 -9.50 -0.36
C MET A 67 -21.37 -10.91 0.19
#